data_AF-A0A2V2S793-F1
#
_entry.id   AF-A0A2V2S793-F1
#
_cell.length_a   1.000
_cell.length_b   1.000
_cell.length_c   1.000
_cell.angle_alpha   90.00
_cell.angle_beta   90.00
_cell.angle_gamma   90.00
#
_symmetry.space_group_name_H-M   'P 1'
#
loop_
_entity.id
_entity.type
_entity.pdbx_description
1 polymer ?
#
loop_
_entity_poly.entity_id
_entity_poly.type
_entity_poly.pdbx_seq_one_letter_code
_entity_poly.pdbx_strand_id
1 'polypeptide(L)'
;MPRGAAALLAICGFLSAARADEEADRAALRLIRTNYMEAVNSGDPSKIAPYLSKEVTGVMVTGQEVKGLDGLKAYWQKIQDLIGPGGTYHVLVNVDKTDLYNDIAVSRGNTEDVVRLGNGKELRFGSLWTSVCHKEDGAWKVVRMEASMDPVDNVFISLKVQQAKLTYGLAGAVIGALVVVILQLLRLRSRRV
;
A
#
# COMPACT_ATOMS: atom_id res chain seq x y z
N MET A 1 21.33 59.90 -15.87
CA MET A 1 21.36 59.17 -14.59
C MET A 1 20.27 58.10 -14.58
N PRO A 2 20.59 56.84 -14.21
CA PRO A 2 19.83 55.67 -14.63
C PRO A 2 18.63 55.40 -13.70
N ARG A 3 17.41 55.47 -14.23
CA ARG A 3 16.18 55.05 -13.53
C ARG A 3 15.67 53.67 -13.95
N GLY A 4 16.39 52.95 -14.82
CA GLY A 4 15.99 51.65 -15.36
C GLY A 4 16.54 50.41 -14.62
N ALA A 5 17.55 50.55 -13.77
CA ALA A 5 18.23 49.40 -13.16
C ALA A 5 17.50 48.84 -11.92
N ALA A 6 16.70 49.65 -11.23
CA ALA A 6 16.03 49.24 -9.99
C ALA A 6 14.85 48.28 -10.20
N ALA A 7 14.15 48.38 -11.35
CA ALA A 7 12.98 47.54 -11.63
C ALA A 7 13.36 46.11 -12.04
N LEU A 8 14.50 45.91 -12.71
CA LEU A 8 14.97 44.57 -13.11
C LEU A 8 15.52 43.75 -11.93
N LEU A 9 16.12 44.40 -10.93
CA LEU A 9 16.68 43.74 -9.75
C LEU A 9 15.61 43.20 -8.80
N ALA A 10 14.44 43.85 -8.72
CA ALA A 10 13.33 43.39 -7.88
C ALA A 10 12.71 42.08 -8.40
N ILE A 11 12.54 41.93 -9.72
CA ILE A 11 11.88 40.75 -10.33
C ILE A 11 12.72 39.47 -10.15
N CYS A 12 14.05 39.57 -10.20
CA CYS A 12 14.94 38.43 -9.96
C CYS A 12 14.89 37.91 -8.51
N GLY A 13 14.67 38.79 -7.52
CA GLY A 13 14.60 38.40 -6.11
C GLY A 13 13.35 37.58 -5.76
N PHE A 14 12.18 37.96 -6.31
CA PHE A 14 10.92 37.27 -6.05
C PHE A 14 10.87 35.85 -6.64
N LEU A 15 11.41 35.65 -7.85
CA LEU A 15 11.45 34.33 -8.48
C LEU A 15 12.34 33.34 -7.71
N SER A 16 13.43 33.83 -7.11
CA SER A 16 14.35 32.99 -6.35
C SER A 16 13.78 32.59 -4.99
N ALA A 17 13.04 33.48 -4.33
CA ALA A 17 12.36 33.19 -3.07
C ALA A 17 11.21 32.17 -3.27
N ALA A 18 10.35 32.38 -4.28
CA ALA A 18 9.26 31.45 -4.57
C ALA A 18 9.76 30.03 -4.90
N ARG A 19 10.87 29.92 -5.65
CA ARG A 19 11.49 28.62 -5.95
C ARG A 19 12.12 27.96 -4.71
N ALA A 20 12.66 28.75 -3.79
CA ALA A 20 13.22 28.24 -2.53
C ALA A 20 12.11 27.72 -1.60
N ASP A 21 10.98 28.42 -1.51
CA ASP A 21 9.82 28.00 -0.74
C ASP A 21 9.22 26.71 -1.30
N GLU A 22 9.09 26.60 -2.63
CA GLU A 22 8.59 25.38 -3.28
C GLU A 22 9.52 24.18 -3.02
N GLU A 23 10.85 24.36 -3.09
CA GLU A 23 11.78 23.26 -2.80
C GLU A 23 11.78 22.88 -1.31
N ALA A 24 11.61 23.84 -0.40
CA ALA A 24 11.43 23.57 1.02
C ALA A 24 10.16 22.73 1.27
N ASP A 25 9.07 23.05 0.58
CA ASP A 25 7.83 22.27 0.63
C ASP A 25 8.03 20.85 0.08
N ARG A 26 8.71 20.71 -1.06
CA ARG A 26 9.05 19.40 -1.63
C ARG A 26 9.94 18.60 -0.69
N ALA A 27 10.92 19.22 -0.04
CA ALA A 27 11.79 18.57 0.93
C ALA A 27 11.01 18.07 2.15
N ALA A 28 10.08 18.87 2.68
CA ALA A 28 9.20 18.47 3.77
C ALA A 28 8.32 17.26 3.40
N LEU A 29 7.75 17.25 2.19
CA LEU A 29 6.96 16.11 1.70
C LEU A 29 7.81 14.85 1.51
N ARG A 30 9.08 14.98 1.09
CA ARG A 30 10.02 13.83 1.05
C ARG A 30 10.27 13.26 2.45
N LEU A 31 10.33 14.10 3.48
CA LEU A 31 10.46 13.63 4.86
C LEU A 31 9.25 12.81 5.30
N ILE A 32 8.02 13.21 4.94
CA ILE A 32 6.81 12.43 5.24
C ILE A 32 6.92 11.02 4.65
N ARG A 33 7.30 10.90 3.39
CA ARG A 33 7.53 9.59 2.72
C ARG A 33 8.58 8.76 3.46
N THR A 34 9.72 9.34 3.82
CA THR A 34 10.79 8.64 4.52
C THR A 34 10.32 8.11 5.87
N ASN A 35 9.63 8.95 6.66
CA ASN A 35 9.11 8.55 7.97
C ASN A 35 7.98 7.53 7.86
N TYR A 36 7.17 7.58 6.81
CA TYR A 36 6.18 6.52 6.54
C TYR A 36 6.87 5.17 6.32
N MET A 37 7.88 5.13 5.45
CA MET A 37 8.65 3.90 5.22
C MET A 37 9.31 3.41 6.49
N GLU A 38 9.88 4.30 7.31
CA GLU A 38 10.46 3.91 8.60
C GLU A 38 9.41 3.33 9.56
N ALA A 39 8.26 4.00 9.71
CA ALA A 39 7.17 3.56 10.57
C ALA A 39 6.70 2.15 10.20
N VAL A 40 6.44 1.92 8.90
CA VAL A 40 5.99 0.63 8.39
C VAL A 40 7.07 -0.44 8.52
N ASN A 41 8.30 -0.15 8.09
CA ASN A 41 9.40 -1.13 8.05
C ASN A 41 9.93 -1.49 9.44
N SER A 42 9.76 -0.60 10.43
CA SER A 42 10.06 -0.91 11.84
C SER A 42 8.90 -1.54 12.59
N GLY A 43 7.73 -1.70 11.94
CA GLY A 43 6.54 -2.27 12.55
C GLY A 43 5.85 -1.38 13.58
N ASP A 44 6.21 -0.10 13.64
CA ASP A 44 5.66 0.89 14.57
C ASP A 44 4.96 2.04 13.81
N PRO A 45 3.67 1.89 13.49
CA PRO A 45 2.89 2.94 12.84
C PRO A 45 2.73 4.20 13.71
N SER A 46 3.08 4.17 15.00
CA SER A 46 3.02 5.37 15.85
C SER A 46 3.99 6.45 15.40
N LYS A 47 5.09 6.07 14.75
CA LYS A 47 6.13 7.00 14.28
C LYS A 47 5.64 7.99 13.22
N ILE A 48 4.55 7.69 12.51
CA ILE A 48 4.01 8.60 11.50
C ILE A 48 3.12 9.70 12.10
N ALA A 49 2.75 9.59 13.38
CA ALA A 49 1.81 10.50 14.05
C ALA A 49 2.14 12.00 13.87
N PRO A 50 3.42 12.46 13.95
CA PRO A 50 3.75 13.86 13.74
C PRO A 50 3.44 14.38 12.33
N TYR A 51 3.22 13.49 11.36
CA TYR A 51 2.96 13.83 9.95
C TYR A 51 1.51 13.64 9.55
N LEU A 52 0.65 13.21 10.48
CA LEU A 52 -0.79 13.07 10.25
C LEU A 52 -1.51 14.36 10.65
N SER A 53 -2.50 14.75 9.85
CA SER A 53 -3.47 15.77 10.27
C SER A 53 -4.40 15.18 11.34
N LYS A 54 -5.06 16.06 12.10
CA LYS A 54 -6.03 15.65 13.14
C LYS A 54 -7.21 14.86 12.56
N GLU A 55 -7.58 15.13 11.31
CA GLU A 55 -8.72 14.54 10.60
C GLU A 55 -8.30 13.50 9.56
N VAL A 56 -7.08 12.95 9.68
CA VAL A 56 -6.55 12.06 8.66
C VAL A 56 -7.45 10.85 8.42
N THR A 57 -7.63 10.51 7.16
CA THR A 57 -8.34 9.31 6.73
C THR A 57 -7.53 8.56 5.68
N GLY A 58 -7.88 7.31 5.45
CA GLY A 58 -7.24 6.53 4.40
C GLY A 58 -8.03 5.34 3.93
N VAL A 59 -7.65 4.81 2.78
CA VAL A 59 -8.12 3.52 2.26
C VAL A 59 -6.87 2.71 1.97
N MET A 60 -6.74 1.60 2.69
CA MET A 60 -5.54 0.77 2.63
C MET A 60 -5.59 -0.18 1.43
N VAL A 61 -4.47 -0.82 1.08
CA VAL A 61 -4.35 -1.75 -0.07
C VAL A 61 -5.38 -2.88 -0.12
N THR A 62 -6.04 -3.17 1.00
CA THR A 62 -7.12 -4.18 1.10
C THR A 62 -8.53 -3.60 0.94
N GLY A 63 -8.67 -2.31 0.62
CA GLY A 63 -9.95 -1.59 0.49
C GLY A 63 -10.57 -1.17 1.83
N GLN A 64 -9.89 -1.35 2.95
CA GLN A 64 -10.40 -0.97 4.27
C GLN A 64 -10.16 0.53 4.53
N GLU A 65 -11.23 1.24 4.91
CA GLU A 65 -11.13 2.62 5.38
C GLU A 65 -10.53 2.67 6.80
N VAL A 66 -9.64 3.65 7.03
CA VAL A 66 -9.04 3.95 8.33
C VAL A 66 -9.22 5.42 8.66
N LYS A 67 -9.37 5.72 9.95
CA LYS A 67 -9.55 7.09 10.47
C LYS A 67 -8.61 7.33 11.64
N GLY A 68 -7.86 8.42 11.57
CA GLY A 68 -6.88 8.79 12.59
C GLY A 68 -5.75 7.77 12.75
N LEU A 69 -4.89 8.05 13.75
CA LEU A 69 -3.78 7.16 14.11
C LEU A 69 -4.27 5.81 14.64
N ASP A 70 -5.35 5.78 15.40
CA ASP A 70 -5.87 4.56 16.01
C ASP A 70 -6.42 3.59 14.95
N GLY A 71 -7.09 4.11 13.91
CA GLY A 71 -7.53 3.30 12.77
C GLY A 71 -6.36 2.68 12.01
N LEU A 72 -5.27 3.45 11.82
CA LEU A 72 -4.04 2.95 11.20
C LEU A 72 -3.38 1.85 12.06
N LYS A 73 -3.31 2.04 13.38
CA LYS A 73 -2.77 1.04 14.32
C LYS A 73 -3.59 -0.25 14.31
N ALA A 74 -4.92 -0.13 14.38
CA ALA A 74 -5.81 -1.29 14.34
C ALA A 74 -5.69 -2.06 13.02
N TYR A 75 -5.63 -1.34 11.90
CA TYR A 75 -5.37 -1.96 10.60
C TYR A 75 -4.03 -2.68 10.56
N TRP A 76 -2.97 -2.03 11.04
CA TRP A 76 -1.63 -2.61 11.06
C TRP A 76 -1.55 -3.87 11.91
N GLN A 77 -2.15 -3.85 13.11
CA GLN A 77 -2.25 -5.03 13.98
C GLN A 77 -2.93 -6.19 13.25
N LYS A 78 -4.07 -5.93 12.59
CA LYS A 78 -4.77 -6.96 11.81
C LYS A 78 -3.89 -7.55 10.71
N ILE A 79 -3.08 -6.75 10.03
CA ILE A 79 -2.15 -7.24 9.02
C ILE A 79 -1.04 -8.09 9.67
N GLN A 80 -0.48 -7.66 10.79
CA GLN A 80 0.52 -8.44 11.54
C GLN A 80 -0.04 -9.80 12.00
N ASP A 81 -1.28 -9.84 12.48
CA ASP A 81 -1.95 -11.09 12.89
C ASP A 81 -2.09 -12.06 11.71
N LEU A 82 -2.39 -11.55 10.50
CA LEU A 82 -2.48 -12.34 9.27
C LEU A 82 -1.11 -12.83 8.78
N ILE A 83 -0.05 -12.04 8.98
CA ILE A 83 1.33 -12.41 8.65
C ILE A 83 1.84 -13.52 9.59
N GLY A 84 1.42 -13.46 10.85
CA GLY A 84 1.73 -14.44 11.89
C GLY A 84 3.05 -14.17 12.63
N PRO A 85 3.29 -14.89 13.73
CA PRO A 85 4.47 -14.69 14.58
C PRO A 85 5.79 -14.79 13.82
N GLY A 86 6.70 -13.84 14.05
CA GLY A 86 8.02 -13.79 13.40
C GLY A 86 8.00 -13.38 11.94
N GLY A 87 6.83 -13.14 11.35
CA GLY A 87 6.74 -12.57 10.01
C GLY A 87 7.02 -11.06 9.99
N THR A 88 7.33 -10.55 8.80
CA THR A 88 7.72 -9.16 8.59
C THR A 88 7.04 -8.56 7.37
N TYR A 89 6.90 -7.24 7.39
CA TYR A 89 6.41 -6.44 6.27
C TYR A 89 7.45 -5.38 5.94
N HIS A 90 7.76 -5.24 4.65
CA HIS A 90 8.66 -4.21 4.16
C HIS A 90 8.04 -3.51 2.96
N VAL A 91 8.16 -2.19 2.89
CA VAL A 91 7.71 -1.36 1.79
C VAL A 91 8.83 -0.43 1.32
N LEU A 92 8.94 -0.33 0.00
CA LEU A 92 9.59 0.77 -0.69
C LEU A 92 8.50 1.60 -1.37
N VAL A 93 8.40 2.88 -1.02
CA VAL A 93 7.44 3.81 -1.65
C VAL A 93 8.16 4.57 -2.74
N ASN A 94 7.70 4.50 -3.97
CA ASN A 94 8.24 5.25 -5.11
C ASN A 94 7.29 6.38 -5.49
N VAL A 95 7.81 7.62 -5.55
CA VAL A 95 7.02 8.80 -5.94
C VAL A 95 7.23 9.05 -7.42
N ASP A 96 6.13 9.10 -8.19
CA ASP A 96 6.15 9.53 -9.58
C ASP A 96 6.08 11.05 -9.67
N LYS A 97 5.05 11.64 -9.05
CA LYS A 97 4.81 13.08 -9.12
C LYS A 97 4.23 13.62 -7.82
N THR A 98 4.60 14.87 -7.51
CA THR A 98 3.94 15.72 -6.51
C THR A 98 3.54 17.04 -7.16
N ASP A 99 2.23 17.26 -7.24
CA ASP A 99 1.62 18.51 -7.65
C ASP A 99 1.39 19.39 -6.40
N LEU A 100 1.83 20.64 -6.45
CA LEU A 100 1.70 21.61 -5.35
C LEU A 100 0.69 22.69 -5.73
N TYR A 101 -0.21 22.98 -4.80
CA TYR A 101 -1.28 23.96 -4.91
C TYR A 101 -1.32 24.79 -3.63
N ASN A 102 -0.42 25.77 -3.50
CA ASN A 102 -0.25 26.59 -2.30
C ASN A 102 -0.06 25.74 -1.03
N ASP A 103 -1.12 25.58 -0.24
CA ASP A 103 -1.16 24.83 1.02
C ASP A 103 -1.61 23.37 0.85
N ILE A 104 -1.86 22.91 -0.37
CA ILE A 104 -2.25 21.53 -0.69
C ILE A 104 -1.17 20.88 -1.57
N ALA A 105 -0.86 19.62 -1.29
CA ALA A 105 -0.01 18.79 -2.13
C ALA A 105 -0.71 17.48 -2.48
N VAL A 106 -0.63 17.07 -3.73
CA VAL A 106 -1.10 15.76 -4.19
C VAL A 106 0.08 14.98 -4.73
N SER A 107 0.45 13.93 -4.01
CA SER A 107 1.53 13.01 -4.38
C SER A 107 0.95 11.68 -4.84
N ARG A 108 1.58 11.06 -5.85
CA ARG A 108 1.18 9.75 -6.36
C ARG A 108 2.38 8.94 -6.83
N GLY A 109 2.20 7.63 -6.88
CA GLY A 109 3.23 6.72 -7.36
C GLY A 109 2.86 5.26 -7.15
N ASN A 110 3.88 4.43 -6.90
CA ASN A 110 3.72 3.01 -6.65
C ASN A 110 4.53 2.55 -5.43
N THR A 111 4.30 1.31 -5.00
CA THR A 111 5.08 0.63 -3.96
C THR A 111 5.65 -0.68 -4.47
N GLU A 112 6.74 -1.10 -3.83
CA GLU A 112 7.22 -2.47 -3.84
C GLU A 112 7.09 -3.02 -2.41
N ASP A 113 6.23 -4.01 -2.24
CA ASP A 113 5.90 -4.59 -0.93
C ASP A 113 6.40 -6.03 -0.84
N VAL A 114 6.98 -6.35 0.32
CA VAL A 114 7.48 -7.68 0.64
C VAL A 114 6.93 -8.10 1.99
N VAL A 115 6.17 -9.19 1.98
CA VAL A 115 5.66 -9.87 3.18
C VAL A 115 6.41 -11.18 3.36
N ARG A 116 7.06 -11.37 4.51
CA ARG A 116 7.55 -12.68 4.93
C ARG A 116 6.61 -13.21 6.00
N LEU A 117 5.95 -14.33 5.72
CA LEU A 117 5.08 -15.00 6.68
C LEU A 117 5.92 -15.70 7.76
N GLY A 118 5.31 -15.98 8.91
CA GLY A 118 5.99 -16.69 10.01
C GLY A 118 6.54 -18.07 9.65
N ASN A 119 6.06 -18.69 8.56
CA ASN A 119 6.59 -19.95 8.02
C ASN A 119 7.74 -19.77 7.02
N GLY A 120 8.27 -18.55 6.85
CA GLY A 120 9.36 -18.22 5.95
C GLY A 120 8.96 -17.95 4.49
N LYS A 121 7.69 -18.13 4.12
CA LYS A 121 7.22 -17.84 2.76
C LYS A 121 7.24 -16.33 2.50
N GLU A 122 7.87 -15.95 1.40
CA GLU A 122 7.92 -14.56 0.92
C GLU A 122 6.86 -14.31 -0.14
N LEU A 123 6.12 -13.21 -0.01
CA LEU A 123 5.11 -12.73 -0.93
C LEU A 123 5.50 -11.33 -1.37
N ARG A 124 5.54 -11.10 -2.68
CA ARG A 124 5.85 -9.80 -3.28
C ARG A 124 4.64 -9.29 -4.03
N PHE A 125 4.33 -8.02 -3.85
CA PHE A 125 3.28 -7.34 -4.59
C PHE A 125 3.62 -5.85 -4.72
N GLY A 126 2.88 -5.15 -5.57
CA GLY A 126 2.96 -3.70 -5.66
C GLY A 126 1.57 -3.09 -5.55
N SER A 127 1.52 -1.80 -5.22
CA SER A 127 0.30 -1.02 -5.19
C SER A 127 0.48 0.31 -5.91
N LEU A 128 -0.61 0.90 -6.38
CA LEU A 128 -0.67 2.31 -6.75
C LEU A 128 -1.17 3.10 -5.55
N TRP A 129 -0.61 4.29 -5.34
CA TRP A 129 -1.00 5.12 -4.20
C TRP A 129 -1.16 6.59 -4.57
N THR A 130 -2.01 7.27 -3.78
CA THR A 130 -2.18 8.72 -3.78
C THR A 130 -2.22 9.23 -2.34
N SER A 131 -1.51 10.32 -2.07
CA SER A 131 -1.52 11.02 -0.78
C SER A 131 -1.86 12.48 -1.01
N VAL A 132 -2.83 12.98 -0.24
CA VAL A 132 -3.18 14.40 -0.18
C VAL A 132 -2.66 14.94 1.15
N CYS A 133 -1.81 15.94 1.05
CA CYS A 133 -1.28 16.67 2.19
C CYS A 133 -1.82 18.11 2.21
N HIS A 134 -1.99 18.65 3.41
CA HIS A 134 -2.34 20.05 3.65
C HIS A 134 -1.33 20.66 4.64
N LYS A 135 -1.07 21.95 4.52
CA LYS A 135 -0.19 22.69 5.44
C LYS A 135 -1.01 23.16 6.65
N GLU A 136 -0.88 22.47 7.78
CA GLU A 136 -1.49 22.79 9.07
C GLU A 136 -0.45 23.47 9.98
N ASP A 137 -0.74 24.68 10.47
CA ASP A 137 0.15 25.46 11.35
C ASP A 137 1.59 25.60 10.80
N GLY A 138 1.72 25.74 9.48
CA GLY A 138 3.01 25.88 8.79
C GLY A 138 3.74 24.55 8.52
N ALA A 139 3.18 23.40 8.91
CA ALA A 139 3.76 22.09 8.67
C ALA A 139 2.90 21.24 7.73
N TRP A 140 3.54 20.51 6.81
CA TRP A 140 2.82 19.57 5.94
C TRP A 140 2.30 18.36 6.72
N LYS A 141 1.02 18.05 6.55
CA LYS A 141 0.32 16.94 7.19
C LYS A 141 -0.45 16.13 6.15
N VAL A 142 -0.47 14.81 6.30
CA VAL A 142 -1.31 13.94 5.49
C VAL A 142 -2.76 14.06 5.94
N VAL A 143 -3.66 14.35 5.02
CA VAL A 143 -5.12 14.45 5.25
C VAL A 143 -5.84 13.23 4.70
N ARG A 144 -5.41 12.74 3.54
CA ARG A 144 -5.96 11.52 2.94
C ARG A 144 -4.85 10.70 2.30
N MET A 145 -4.87 9.39 2.50
CA MET A 145 -4.00 8.47 1.78
C MET A 145 -4.79 7.30 1.22
N GLU A 146 -4.52 6.91 -0.02
CA GLU A 146 -5.14 5.76 -0.65
C GLU A 146 -4.07 4.89 -1.29
N ALA A 147 -4.22 3.58 -1.14
CA ALA A 147 -3.42 2.61 -1.88
C ALA A 147 -4.32 1.48 -2.37
N SER A 148 -4.03 0.99 -3.58
CA SER A 148 -4.77 -0.11 -4.20
C SER A 148 -3.80 -1.10 -4.85
N MET A 149 -4.04 -2.37 -4.56
CA MET A 149 -3.38 -3.49 -5.23
C MET A 149 -4.27 -3.97 -6.38
N ASP A 150 -3.69 -4.53 -7.44
CA ASP A 150 -4.45 -5.16 -8.52
C ASP A 150 -5.38 -6.24 -7.93
N PRO A 151 -6.72 -6.13 -8.10
CA PRO A 151 -7.65 -7.06 -7.47
C PRO A 151 -7.73 -8.42 -8.18
N VAL A 152 -7.20 -8.53 -9.39
CA VAL A 152 -7.25 -9.72 -10.24
C VAL A 152 -5.91 -10.44 -10.22
N ASP A 153 -4.83 -9.72 -10.54
CA ASP A 153 -3.49 -10.28 -10.67
C ASP A 153 -2.59 -9.85 -9.51
N ASN A 154 -2.71 -10.58 -8.41
CA ASN A 154 -1.79 -10.44 -7.29
C ASN A 154 -1.46 -11.80 -6.65
N VAL A 155 -0.37 -11.80 -5.87
CA VAL A 155 0.14 -12.99 -5.21
C VAL A 155 -0.89 -13.65 -4.28
N PHE A 156 -1.72 -12.88 -3.59
CA PHE A 156 -2.71 -13.41 -2.66
C PHE A 156 -3.85 -14.15 -3.36
N ILE A 157 -4.29 -13.64 -4.52
CA ILE A 157 -5.27 -14.35 -5.37
C ILE A 157 -4.67 -15.62 -5.94
N SER A 158 -3.44 -15.54 -6.47
CA SER A 158 -2.72 -16.70 -6.99
C SER A 158 -2.60 -17.82 -5.96
N LEU A 159 -2.29 -17.48 -4.70
CA LEU A 159 -2.25 -18.44 -3.60
C LEU A 159 -3.60 -19.11 -3.33
N LYS A 160 -4.68 -18.32 -3.25
CA LYS A 160 -6.03 -18.85 -3.00
C LYS A 160 -6.49 -19.75 -4.14
N VAL A 161 -6.25 -19.35 -5.39
CA VAL A 161 -6.61 -20.14 -6.58
C VAL A 161 -5.81 -21.44 -6.63
N GLN A 162 -4.51 -21.42 -6.33
CA GLN A 162 -3.69 -22.63 -6.31
C GLN A 162 -4.18 -23.61 -5.23
N GLN A 163 -4.50 -23.11 -4.04
CA GLN A 163 -5.07 -23.93 -2.96
C GLN A 163 -6.42 -24.53 -3.38
N ALA A 164 -7.31 -23.73 -3.96
CA ALA A 164 -8.60 -24.20 -4.45
C ALA A 164 -8.46 -25.28 -5.53
N LYS A 165 -7.55 -25.09 -6.50
CA LYS A 165 -7.26 -26.09 -7.55
C LYS A 165 -6.83 -27.43 -6.96
N LEU A 166 -5.96 -27.42 -5.95
CA LEU A 166 -5.54 -28.63 -5.26
C LEU A 166 -6.70 -29.30 -4.54
N THR A 167 -7.50 -28.55 -3.79
CA THR A 167 -8.65 -29.07 -3.05
C THR A 167 -9.69 -29.69 -3.98
N TYR A 168 -10.11 -28.96 -5.01
CA TYR A 168 -11.12 -29.45 -5.96
C TYR A 168 -10.59 -30.55 -6.87
N GLY A 169 -9.31 -30.51 -7.25
CA GLY A 169 -8.66 -31.57 -8.02
C GLY A 169 -8.61 -32.89 -7.25
N LEU A 170 -8.23 -32.87 -5.96
CA LEU A 170 -8.23 -34.05 -5.10
C LEU A 170 -9.65 -34.57 -4.88
N ALA A 171 -10.61 -33.70 -4.57
CA ALA A 171 -12.00 -34.09 -4.40
C ALA A 171 -12.56 -34.75 -5.67
N GLY A 172 -12.31 -34.15 -6.84
CA GLY A 172 -12.70 -34.70 -8.13
C GLY A 172 -12.07 -36.07 -8.42
N ALA A 173 -10.78 -36.24 -8.11
CA ALA A 173 -10.09 -37.52 -8.27
C ALA A 173 -10.69 -38.62 -7.40
N VAL A 174 -10.99 -38.32 -6.12
CA VAL A 174 -11.64 -39.27 -5.20
C VAL A 174 -13.02 -39.66 -5.71
N ILE A 175 -13.84 -38.69 -6.09
CA ILE A 175 -15.19 -38.96 -6.64
C ILE A 175 -15.10 -39.79 -7.92
N GLY A 176 -14.19 -39.44 -8.84
CA GLY A 176 -13.96 -40.19 -10.07
C GLY A 176 -13.55 -41.64 -9.81
N ALA A 177 -12.64 -41.88 -8.87
CA ALA A 177 -12.22 -43.22 -8.48
C ALA A 177 -13.37 -44.04 -7.90
N LEU A 178 -14.19 -43.43 -7.01
CA LEU A 178 -15.36 -44.09 -6.44
C LEU A 178 -16.38 -44.49 -7.53
N VAL A 179 -16.64 -43.60 -8.49
CA VAL A 179 -17.54 -43.90 -9.62
C VAL A 179 -17.01 -45.09 -10.43
N VAL A 180 -15.71 -45.13 -10.73
CA VAL A 180 -15.09 -46.26 -11.46
C VAL A 180 -15.24 -47.56 -10.68
N VAL A 181 -14.98 -47.56 -9.38
CA VAL A 181 -15.12 -48.75 -8.52
C VAL A 181 -16.59 -49.23 -8.49
N ILE A 182 -17.55 -48.34 -8.32
CA ILE A 182 -18.98 -48.69 -8.32
C ILE A 182 -19.39 -49.32 -9.66
N LEU A 183 -18.98 -48.71 -10.78
CA LEU A 183 -19.28 -49.26 -12.11
C LEU A 183 -18.64 -50.63 -12.33
N GLN A 184 -17.42 -50.87 -11.82
CA GLN A 184 -16.78 -52.18 -11.87
C GLN A 184 -17.54 -53.22 -11.04
N LEU A 185 -17.96 -52.88 -9.82
CA LEU A 185 -18.74 -53.78 -8.96
C LEU A 185 -20.09 -54.15 -9.59
N LEU A 186 -20.78 -53.18 -10.20
CA LEU A 186 -22.04 -53.43 -10.92
C LEU A 186 -21.84 -54.36 -12.12
N ARG A 187 -20.77 -54.18 -12.91
CA ARG A 187 -20.43 -55.08 -14.03
C ARG A 187 -20.12 -56.50 -13.56
N LEU A 188 -19.38 -56.65 -12.47
CA LEU A 188 -19.06 -57.97 -11.90
C LEU A 188 -20.31 -58.69 -11.38
N ARG A 189 -21.29 -57.96 -10.83
CA ARG A 189 -22.59 -58.51 -10.43
C ARG A 189 -23.41 -59.00 -11.62
N SER A 190 -23.49 -58.22 -12.69
CA SER A 190 -24.29 -58.56 -13.89
C SER A 190 -23.75 -59.78 -14.67
N ARG A 191 -22.49 -60.18 -14.47
CA ARG A 191 -21.90 -61.36 -15.12
C ARG A 191 -22.11 -62.67 -14.35
N ARG A 192 -22.60 -62.60 -13.11
CA ARG A 192 -22.86 -63.78 -12.26
C ARG A 192 -24.32 -64.24 -12.27
N VAL A 193 -25.20 -63.49 -12.95
CA VAL A 193 -26.61 -63.83 -13.22
C VAL A 193 -26.70 -64.24 -14.67
#